data_AF-A0A1J0CN25-F1
#
_entry.id   AF-A0A1J0CN25-F1
#
_cell.length_a   1.000
_cell.length_b   1.000
_cell.length_c   1.000
_cell.angle_alpha   90.00
_cell.angle_beta   90.00
_cell.angle_gamma   90.00
#
_symmetry.space_group_name_H-M   'P 1'
#
loop_
_entity.id
_entity.type
_entity.pdbx_description
1 polymer ?
#
loop_
_entity_poly.entity_id
_entity_poly.type
_entity_poly.pdbx_seq_one_letter_code
_entity_poly.pdbx_strand_id
1 'polypeptide(L)' 'VGNPANTNCAIALHYAKNLGPQNFCAMTRLDHNRMKGELAEKAGVPYCNVHRVTIWGNHSNTQVP' A
#
# COMPACT_ATOMS: atom_id res chain seq x y z
N VAL A 1 8.39 -5.53 -6.81
CA VAL A 1 8.00 -5.99 -5.46
C VAL A 1 7.36 -7.36 -5.59
N GLY A 2 7.69 -8.29 -4.69
CA GLY A 2 7.21 -9.68 -4.77
C GLY A 2 6.01 -9.94 -3.85
N ASN A 3 5.01 -10.64 -4.38
CA ASN A 3 3.84 -11.07 -3.61
C ASN A 3 4.07 -12.43 -2.93
N PRO A 4 3.42 -12.70 -1.79
CA PRO A 4 2.55 -11.81 -0.99
C PRO A 4 3.35 -10.75 -0.21
N ALA A 5 3.21 -9.46 -0.56
CA ALA A 5 4.15 -8.41 -0.14
C ALA A 5 4.22 -8.23 1.39
N ASN A 6 3.08 -8.21 2.08
CA ASN A 6 3.02 -8.05 3.54
C ASN A 6 3.69 -9.22 4.27
N THR A 7 3.43 -10.46 3.84
CA THR A 7 4.04 -11.65 4.44
C THR A 7 5.53 -11.73 4.12
N ASN A 8 5.94 -11.44 2.88
CA ASN A 8 7.36 -11.39 2.51
C ASN A 8 8.13 -10.36 3.35
N CYS A 9 7.51 -9.20 3.61
CA CYS A 9 8.08 -8.17 4.49
C CYS A 9 8.21 -8.68 5.93
N ALA A 10 7.21 -9.37 6.46
CA ALA A 10 7.25 -9.95 7.81
C ALA A 10 8.34 -11.04 7.94
N ILE A 11 8.51 -11.87 6.91
CA ILE A 11 9.59 -12.87 6.83
C ILE A 11 10.95 -12.17 6.84
N ALA A 12 11.13 -11.14 5.99
CA ALA A 12 12.39 -10.40 5.94
C ALA A 12 12.74 -9.77 7.29
N LEU A 13 11.76 -9.15 7.97
CA LEU A 13 11.92 -8.61 9.31
C LEU A 13 12.34 -9.67 10.33
N HIS A 14 11.73 -10.86 10.30
CA HIS A 14 12.04 -11.94 11.24
C HIS A 14 13.50 -12.41 11.15
N TYR A 15 14.06 -12.47 9.94
CA TYR A 15 15.43 -12.92 9.71
C TYR A 15 16.49 -11.82 9.84
N ALA A 16 16.12 -10.55 9.66
CA ALA A 16 17.04 -9.41 9.69
C ALA A 16 17.22 -8.84 11.11
N LYS A 17 17.75 -9.64 12.03
CA LYS A 17 17.85 -9.33 13.48
C LYS A 17 18.63 -8.04 13.83
N ASN A 18 19.47 -7.54 12.92
CA ASN A 18 20.31 -6.36 13.14
C ASN A 18 19.69 -5.05 12.62
N LEU A 19 18.51 -5.12 12.00
CA LEU A 19 17.82 -3.95 11.45
C LEU A 19 16.56 -3.64 12.25
N GLY A 20 16.30 -2.35 12.45
CA GLY A 20 15.08 -1.91 13.11
C GLY A 20 13.82 -2.20 12.27
N PRO A 21 12.67 -2.51 12.89
CA PRO A 21 11.43 -2.85 12.18
C PRO A 21 10.93 -1.73 11.26
N GLN A 22 11.21 -0.47 11.58
CA GLN A 22 10.85 0.69 10.78
C GLN A 22 11.49 0.72 9.38
N ASN A 23 12.52 -0.10 9.15
CA ASN A 23 13.20 -0.21 7.85
C ASN A 23 12.44 -1.14 6.88
N PHE A 24 11.39 -1.82 7.35
CA PHE A 24 10.64 -2.81 6.58
C PHE A 24 9.24 -2.27 6.29
N CYS A 25 8.91 -2.16 5.01
CA CYS A 25 7.58 -1.77 4.55
C CYS A 25 7.09 -2.68 3.41
N ALA A 26 5.81 -3.04 3.44
CA ALA A 26 5.13 -3.70 2.34
C ALA A 26 4.44 -2.65 1.46
N MET A 27 4.57 -2.79 0.13
CA MET A 27 4.08 -1.78 -0.79
C MET A 27 2.58 -1.95 -1.09
N THR A 28 1.74 -1.04 -0.58
CA THR A 28 0.33 -0.84 -0.97
C THR A 28 0.13 0.43 -1.83
N ARG A 29 1.23 1.07 -2.25
CA ARG A 29 1.21 2.35 -2.96
C ARG A 29 0.55 2.28 -4.34
N LEU A 30 0.64 1.13 -5.01
CA LEU A 30 -0.05 0.92 -6.29
C LEU A 30 -1.57 0.95 -6.12
N ASP A 31 -2.09 0.27 -5.09
CA ASP A 31 -3.52 0.27 -4.76
C ASP A 31 -4.01 1.67 -4.36
N HIS A 32 -3.22 2.41 -3.58
CA HIS A 32 -3.49 3.81 -3.25
C HIS A 32 -3.61 4.68 -4.52
N ASN A 33 -2.64 4.57 -5.44
CA ASN A 33 -2.65 5.36 -6.67
C ASN A 33 -3.86 5.02 -7.56
N ARG A 34 -4.24 3.73 -7.61
CA ARG A 34 -5.44 3.27 -8.32
C ARG A 34 -6.70 3.87 -7.70
N MET A 35 -6.90 3.72 -6.38
CA MET A 35 -8.06 4.30 -5.69
C MET A 35 -8.16 5.81 -5.89
N LYS A 36 -7.02 6.50 -5.83
CA LYS A 36 -6.97 7.94 -6.08
C LYS A 36 -7.36 8.31 -7.51
N GLY A 37 -6.98 7.50 -8.51
CA GLY A 37 -7.42 7.63 -9.90
C GLY A 37 -8.92 7.42 -10.06
N GLU A 38 -9.45 6.34 -9.49
CA GLU A 38 -10.90 6.02 -9.52
C GLU A 38 -11.74 7.13 -8.89
N LEU A 39 -11.31 7.69 -7.75
CA LEU A 39 -11.98 8.83 -7.10
C LEU A 39 -11.96 10.09 -7.97
N ALA A 40 -10.81 10.37 -8.62
CA ALA A 40 -10.64 11.55 -9.47
C ALA A 40 -11.57 11.48 -10.69
N GLU A 41 -11.60 10.32 -11.36
CA GLU A 41 -12.49 10.04 -12.48
C GLU A 41 -13.96 10.16 -12.05
N LYS A 42 -14.33 9.53 -10.94
CA LYS A 42 -15.71 9.55 -10.43
C LYS A 42 -16.19 10.95 -10.06
N ALA A 43 -15.31 11.79 -9.53
CA ALA A 43 -15.62 13.16 -9.13
C ALA A 43 -15.41 14.19 -10.26
N GLY A 44 -14.85 13.81 -11.40
CA GLY A 44 -14.56 14.72 -12.51
C GLY A 44 -13.51 15.78 -12.17
N VAL A 45 -12.57 15.48 -11.25
CA VAL A 45 -11.54 16.41 -10.81
C VAL A 45 -10.14 15.91 -11.20
N PRO A 46 -9.15 16.82 -11.33
CA PRO A 46 -7.75 16.41 -11.52
C PRO A 46 -7.26 15.48 -10.40
N TYR A 47 -6.41 14.50 -10.75
CA TYR A 47 -5.80 13.58 -9.79
C TYR A 47 -5.13 14.30 -8.60
N CYS A 48 -4.48 15.44 -8.84
CA CYS A 48 -3.83 16.23 -7.79
C CYS A 48 -4.81 16.78 -6.73
N ASN A 49 -6.10 16.90 -7.04
CA ASN A 49 -7.11 17.42 -6.12
C ASN A 49 -7.65 16.35 -5.15
N VAL A 50 -7.37 15.07 -5.39
CA VAL A 50 -7.76 13.99 -4.47
C VAL A 50 -6.69 13.82 -3.39
N HIS A 51 -7.08 13.98 -2.12
CA HIS A 51 -6.18 13.92 -0.97
C HIS A 51 -6.74 13.01 0.13
N ARG A 52 -5.88 12.56 1.04
CA ARG A 52 -6.24 11.73 2.22
C ARG A 52 -6.80 10.35 1.85
N VAL A 53 -6.31 9.76 0.76
CA VAL A 53 -6.59 8.37 0.39
C VAL A 53 -5.72 7.43 1.24
N THR A 54 -6.31 6.40 1.83
CA THR A 54 -5.59 5.44 2.69
C THR A 54 -6.06 4.04 2.38
N ILE A 55 -5.14 3.14 2.06
CA ILE A 55 -5.47 1.71 1.89
C ILE A 55 -5.10 0.97 3.18
N TRP A 56 -6.07 0.30 3.78
CA TRP A 56 -5.89 -0.53 4.98
C TRP A 56 -5.78 -2.01 4.64
N GLY A 57 -4.97 -2.73 5.43
CA GLY A 57 -4.89 -4.19 5.40
C GLY A 57 -3.79 -4.74 4.49
N ASN A 58 -4.08 -5.89 3.88
CA ASN A 58 -3.12 -6.68 3.11
C ASN A 58 -3.14 -6.28 1.62
N HIS A 59 -2.01 -6.36 0.93
CA HIS A 59 -1.99 -6.27 -0.54
C HIS A 59 -2.60 -7.55 -1.17
N SER A 60 -3.94 -7.59 -1.16
CA SER A 60 -4.78 -8.67 -1.64
C SER A 60 -6.22 -8.16 -1.87
N ASN A 61 -7.13 -9.06 -2.22
CA ASN A 61 -8.56 -8.74 -2.40
C ASN A 61 -9.31 -8.42 -1.09
N THR A 62 -8.64 -8.42 0.06
CA THR A 62 -9.23 -8.09 1.36
C THR A 62 -8.82 -6.71 1.87
N GLN A 63 -8.14 -5.90 1.06
CA GLN A 63 -7.83 -4.51 1.41
C GLN A 63 -9.11 -3.67 1.55
N VAL A 64 -9.06 -2.64 2.41
CA VAL A 64 -10.13 -1.64 2.56
C VAL A 64 -9.59 -0.29 2.08
N PRO A 65 -10.01 0.19 0.90
CA PRO A 65 -9.62 1.50 0.38
C PRO A 65 -10.21 2.69 1.14
#